data_AF-I3U783-F1
#
_entry.id   AF-I3U783-F1
#
_cell.length_a   1.000
_cell.length_b   1.000
_cell.length_c   1.000
_cell.angle_alpha   90.00
_cell.angle_beta   90.00
_cell.angle_gamma   90.00
#
_symmetry.space_group_name_H-M   'P 1'
#
loop_
_entity.id
_entity.type
_entity.pdbx_description
1 polymer ?
#
loop_
_entity_poly.entity_id
_entity_poly.type
_entity_poly.pdbx_seq_one_letter_code
_entity_poly.pdbx_strand_id
1 'polypeptide(L)' 'MAWSGCRSDITDAQRDALSDLAKTVLASAEWKKILKARGWEDAYLNAADYAAFLKEEQVRVRGALDSIGLLK' A
#
# COMPACT_ATOMS: atom_id res chain seq x y z
N MET A 1 -5.03 -9.66 14.16
CA MET A 1 -3.64 -9.92 13.71
C MET A 1 -3.17 -8.67 12.97
N ALA A 2 -2.21 -7.94 13.54
CA ALA A 2 -1.63 -6.76 12.91
C ALA A 2 -0.70 -7.19 11.75
N TRP A 3 -0.82 -6.54 10.60
CA TRP A 3 0.05 -6.75 9.45
C TRP A 3 1.50 -6.37 9.80
N SER A 4 2.44 -7.31 9.64
CA SER A 4 3.85 -7.16 10.01
C SER A 4 4.63 -6.09 9.23
N GLY A 5 4.00 -5.42 8.26
CA GLY A 5 4.56 -4.24 7.57
C GLY A 5 4.35 -2.92 8.33
N CYS A 6 3.48 -2.91 9.35
CA CYS A 6 3.38 -1.78 10.26
C CYS A 6 4.43 -1.96 11.37
N ARG A 7 5.31 -0.98 11.52
CA ARG A 7 6.29 -0.91 12.61
C ARG A 7 5.57 -1.17 13.94
N SER A 8 5.93 -2.24 14.65
CA SER A 8 5.19 -2.71 15.83
C SER A 8 5.27 -1.77 17.04
N ASP A 9 6.04 -0.69 16.93
CA ASP A 9 6.28 0.35 17.92
C ASP A 9 5.25 1.49 17.90
N ILE A 10 4.24 1.48 17.02
CA ILE A 10 3.20 2.53 16.99
C ILE A 10 1.84 2.06 17.52
N THR A 11 1.21 2.92 18.31
CA THR A 11 -0.12 2.70 18.88
C THR A 11 -1.21 2.79 17.82
N ASP A 12 -2.39 2.27 18.15
CA ASP A 12 -3.57 2.32 17.26
C ASP A 12 -3.93 3.76 16.90
N ALA A 13 -3.94 4.67 17.89
CA ALA A 13 -4.18 6.08 17.68
C ALA A 13 -3.15 6.74 16.74
N GLN A 14 -1.87 6.34 16.82
CA GLN A 14 -0.84 6.83 15.91
C GLN A 14 -1.05 6.31 14.48
N ARG A 15 -1.50 5.05 14.32
CA ARG A 15 -1.85 4.49 13.00
C ARG A 15 -3.02 5.23 12.37
N ASP A 16 -4.03 5.55 13.16
CA ASP A 16 -5.20 6.28 12.68
C ASP A 16 -4.79 7.70 12.26
N ALA A 17 -3.98 8.39 13.07
CA ALA A 17 -3.48 9.72 12.74
C ALA A 17 -2.68 9.76 11.41
N LEU A 18 -1.85 8.74 11.16
CA LEU A 18 -1.13 8.62 9.89
C LEU A 18 -2.06 8.34 8.71
N SER A 19 -3.08 7.51 8.93
CA SER A 19 -4.07 7.19 7.90
C SER A 19 -4.88 8.43 7.51
N ASP A 20 -5.26 9.26 8.48
CA ASP A 20 -5.98 10.50 8.23
C ASP A 20 -5.10 11.56 7.56
N LEU A 21 -3.84 11.68 7.97
CA LEU A 21 -2.86 12.53 7.28
C LEU A 21 -2.75 12.16 5.80
N ALA A 22 -2.65 10.86 5.49
CA ALA A 22 -2.62 10.39 4.11
C ALA A 22 -3.85 10.83 3.33
N LYS A 23 -5.06 10.65 3.89
CA LYS A 23 -6.31 11.12 3.25
C LYS A 23 -6.31 12.62 2.97
N THR A 24 -5.81 13.44 3.91
CA THR A 24 -5.67 14.88 3.71
C THR A 24 -4.74 15.22 2.56
N VAL A 25 -3.59 14.55 2.47
CA VAL A 25 -2.63 14.76 1.38
C VAL A 25 -3.23 14.36 0.04
N LEU A 26 -3.88 13.20 -0.05
CA LEU A 26 -4.50 12.68 -1.27
C LEU A 26 -5.63 13.60 -1.78
N ALA A 27 -6.35 14.25 -0.86
CA ALA A 27 -7.40 15.21 -1.21
C ALA A 27 -6.85 16.55 -1.73
N SER A 28 -5.56 16.82 -1.54
CA SER A 28 -4.95 18.11 -1.92
C SER A 28 -4.85 18.30 -3.44
N ALA A 29 -4.95 19.56 -3.88
CA ALA A 29 -4.76 19.91 -5.28
C ALA A 29 -3.30 19.64 -5.75
N GLU A 30 -2.33 19.77 -4.85
CA GLU A 30 -0.92 19.53 -5.15
C GLU A 30 -0.63 18.07 -5.47
N TRP A 31 -1.25 17.13 -4.75
CA TRP A 31 -1.15 15.70 -5.06
C TRP A 31 -1.62 15.40 -6.48
N LYS A 32 -2.80 15.91 -6.86
CA LYS A 32 -3.36 15.73 -8.21
C LYS A 32 -2.46 16.33 -9.30
N LYS A 33 -1.82 17.47 -9.05
CA LYS A 33 -0.85 18.08 -9.97
C LYS A 33 0.37 17.17 -10.18
N ILE A 34 0.91 16.60 -9.10
CA ILE A 34 2.07 15.70 -9.16
C ILE A 34 1.74 14.43 -9.94
N LEU A 35 0.58 13.81 -9.67
CA LEU A 35 0.12 12.62 -10.40
C LEU A 35 0.06 12.91 -11.91
N LYS A 36 -0.57 14.02 -12.31
CA LYS A 36 -0.67 14.42 -13.72
C LYS A 36 0.70 14.71 -14.33
N ALA A 37 1.57 15.43 -13.63
CA ALA A 37 2.90 15.79 -14.13
C ALA A 37 3.79 14.56 -14.35
N ARG A 38 3.59 13.50 -13.56
CA ARG A 38 4.37 12.25 -13.65
C ARG A 38 3.70 11.16 -14.47
N GLY A 39 2.48 11.39 -14.96
CA GLY A 39 1.67 10.38 -15.63
C GLY A 39 1.33 9.19 -14.71
N TRP A 40 1.20 9.45 -13.41
CA TRP A 40 0.86 8.43 -12.42
C TRP A 40 -0.65 8.36 -12.22
N GLU A 41 -1.16 7.16 -12.02
CA GLU A 41 -2.52 6.93 -11.54
C GLU A 41 -2.56 7.04 -10.02
N ASP A 42 -3.72 7.44 -9.48
CA ASP A 42 -3.94 7.41 -8.05
C ASP A 42 -4.28 5.97 -7.62
N ALA A 43 -3.27 5.25 -7.16
CA ALA A 43 -3.38 3.85 -6.74
C ALA A 43 -3.42 3.70 -5.21
N TYR A 44 -3.92 4.71 -4.49
CA TYR A 44 -4.02 4.61 -3.04
C TYR A 44 -5.00 3.52 -2.60
N LEU A 45 -4.58 2.71 -1.64
CA LEU A 45 -5.40 1.73 -0.93
C LEU A 45 -5.35 2.02 0.57
N ASN A 46 -6.48 1.90 1.26
CA ASN A 46 -6.48 1.96 2.71
C ASN A 46 -5.77 0.73 3.31
N ALA A 47 -5.49 0.74 4.61
CA ALA A 47 -4.70 -0.29 5.25
C ALA A 47 -5.27 -1.72 5.08
N ALA A 48 -6.59 -1.88 5.14
CA ALA A 48 -7.23 -3.19 4.99
C ALA A 48 -7.12 -3.69 3.54
N ASP A 49 -7.42 -2.82 2.58
CA ASP A 49 -7.36 -3.15 1.15
C ASP A 49 -5.92 -3.41 0.69
N TYR A 50 -4.95 -2.64 1.19
CA TYR A 50 -3.54 -2.85 0.91
C TYR A 50 -3.03 -4.18 1.50
N ALA A 51 -3.48 -4.54 2.72
CA ALA A 51 -3.13 -5.82 3.32
C ALA A 51 -3.74 -7.01 2.55
N ALA A 52 -4.94 -6.85 1.98
CA ALA A 52 -5.55 -7.85 1.08
C ALA A 52 -4.77 -7.97 -0.23
N PHE A 53 -4.49 -6.83 -0.88
CA PHE A 53 -3.70 -6.76 -2.11
C PHE A 53 -2.33 -7.46 -1.94
N LEU A 54 -1.62 -7.20 -0.85
CA LEU A 54 -0.32 -7.84 -0.61
C LEU A 54 -0.40 -9.37 -0.51
N LYS A 55 -1.47 -9.92 0.06
CA LYS A 55 -1.66 -11.38 0.13
C LYS A 55 -1.87 -11.96 -1.26
N GLU A 56 -2.70 -11.32 -2.06
CA GLU A 56 -2.97 -11.73 -3.44
C GLU A 56 -1.71 -11.63 -4.31
N GLU A 57 -0.98 -10.53 -4.18
CA GLU A 57 0.27 -10.30 -4.91
C GLU A 57 1.37 -11.26 -4.53
N GLN A 58 1.48 -11.64 -3.25
CA GLN A 58 2.42 -12.68 -2.81
C GLN A 58 2.14 -14.01 -3.52
N VAL A 59 0.87 -14.40 -3.65
CA VAL A 59 0.49 -15.62 -4.38
C VAL A 59 0.80 -15.48 -5.87
N ARG A 60 0.41 -14.36 -6.47
CA ARG A 60 0.61 -14.08 -7.91
C ARG A 60 2.08 -14.11 -8.28
N VAL A 61 2.92 -13.36 -7.57
CA VAL A 61 4.36 -13.26 -7.83
C VAL A 61 5.04 -14.59 -7.57
N ARG A 62 4.68 -15.31 -6.49
CA ARG A 62 5.22 -16.65 -6.24
C ARG A 62 4.89 -17.60 -7.39
N GLY A 63 3.65 -17.63 -7.87
CA GLY A 63 3.27 -18.47 -9.01
C GLY A 63 4.02 -18.11 -10.30
N ALA A 64 4.24 -16.82 -10.54
CA ALA A 64 5.02 -16.36 -11.69
C ALA A 64 6.50 -16.77 -11.59
N LEU A 65 7.10 -16.75 -10.40
CA LEU A 65 8.48 -17.21 -10.19
C LEU A 65 8.62 -18.73 -10.31
N ASP A 66 7.62 -19.49 -9.85
CA ASP A 66 7.57 -20.95 -9.95
C ASP A 66 7.51 -21.40 -11.42
N SER A 67 6.68 -20.75 -12.23
CA SER A 67 6.47 -21.10 -13.64
C SER A 67 7.72 -20.96 -14.51
N ILE A 68 8.68 -20.13 -14.08
CA ILE A 68 9.98 -19.95 -14.74
C ILE A 68 11.15 -20.62 -14.00
N GLY A 69 10.86 -21.40 -12.95
CA GLY A 69 11.86 -22.17 -12.20
C GLY A 69 12.80 -21.35 -11.32
N LEU A 70 12.38 -20.15 -10.89
CA LEU A 70 13.19 -19.26 -10.04
C LEU A 70 12.95 -19.44 -8.54
N LEU A 71 11.96 -20.23 -8.13
CA LEU A 71 11.80 -20.63 -6.74
C LEU A 71 12.77 -21.77 -6.40
N LYS A 72 13.63 -21.54 -5.40
CA LYS A 72 14.47 -22.56 -4.77
C LYS A 72 13.95 -22.90 -3.39
#